data_AF-A0A925XUS1-F1
#
_entry.id   AF-A0A925XUS1-F1
#
_cell.length_a   1.000
_cell.length_b   1.000
_cell.length_c   1.000
_cell.angle_alpha   90.00
_cell.angle_beta   90.00
_cell.angle_gamma   90.00
#
_symmetry.space_group_name_H-M   'P 1'
#
loop_
_entity.id
_entity.type
_entity.pdbx_description
1 polymer ?
#
loop_
_entity_poly.entity_id
_entity_poly.type
_entity_poly.pdbx_seq_one_letter_code
_entity_poly.pdbx_strand_id
1 'polypeptide(L)'
;MRKLLAVLALILVGCSSPAPKQVASSGLAGSKLGSDFIRASEAEKLSYCKDSVKAYKTSGVQSFSVSPSIGNITPQRFCGQLDEYFADAANHSERLAQASATAMVLYSSPATRKEDAELSTMEKR
;
A
#
# COMPACT_ATOMS: atom_id res chain seq x y z
N MET A 1 4.81 -54.23 22.31
CA MET A 1 4.45 -53.10 21.43
C MET A 1 2.99 -52.73 21.68
N ARG A 2 2.60 -51.44 21.65
CA ARG A 2 1.25 -50.87 21.96
C ARG A 2 1.05 -50.23 23.35
N LYS A 3 1.91 -49.31 23.80
CA LYS A 3 1.57 -48.33 24.86
C LYS A 3 2.35 -47.02 24.72
N LEU A 4 2.45 -46.46 23.51
CA LEU A 4 3.29 -45.26 23.28
C LEU A 4 2.76 -44.34 22.17
N LEU A 5 1.45 -44.27 21.97
CA LEU A 5 0.86 -43.53 20.83
C LEU A 5 -0.34 -42.64 21.20
N ALA A 6 -0.56 -42.34 22.48
CA ALA A 6 -1.77 -41.65 22.92
C ALA A 6 -1.55 -40.29 23.62
N VAL A 7 -0.41 -39.62 23.40
CA VAL A 7 -0.12 -38.30 24.04
C VAL A 7 0.21 -37.19 23.03
N LEU A 8 0.11 -37.45 21.72
CA LEU A 8 0.44 -36.45 20.70
C LEU A 8 -0.77 -35.85 19.97
N ALA A 9 -1.97 -35.89 20.58
CA ALA A 9 -3.21 -35.42 19.96
C ALA A 9 -3.90 -34.27 20.71
N LEU A 10 -3.24 -33.64 21.69
CA LEU A 10 -3.85 -32.58 22.52
C LEU A 10 -3.26 -31.16 22.37
N ILE A 11 -2.37 -30.91 21.40
CA ILE A 11 -1.72 -29.59 21.22
C ILE A 11 -2.01 -28.97 19.84
N LEU A 12 -3.25 -29.07 19.35
CA LEU A 12 -3.68 -28.33 18.15
C LEU A 12 -5.00 -27.56 18.33
N VAL A 13 -5.57 -27.56 19.54
CA VAL A 13 -6.75 -26.76 19.89
C VAL A 13 -6.28 -25.52 20.66
N GLY A 14 -5.86 -24.47 19.97
CA GLY A 14 -5.47 -23.25 20.67
C GLY A 14 -4.70 -22.20 19.89
N CYS A 15 -5.08 -21.90 18.66
CA CYS A 15 -4.75 -20.61 18.03
C CYS A 15 -5.83 -20.24 17.01
N SER A 16 -7.10 -20.26 17.43
CA SER A 16 -8.16 -19.54 16.72
C SER A 16 -8.02 -18.05 17.05
N SER A 17 -6.97 -17.42 16.54
CA SER A 17 -6.96 -15.96 16.43
C SER A 17 -8.22 -15.59 15.66
N PRO A 18 -9.11 -14.72 16.17
CA PRO A 18 -10.19 -14.21 15.35
C PRO A 18 -9.53 -13.56 14.14
N ALA A 19 -9.73 -14.15 12.96
CA ALA A 19 -9.35 -13.54 11.71
C ALA A 19 -9.85 -12.09 11.80
N PRO A 20 -8.99 -11.07 11.57
CA PRO A 20 -9.43 -9.69 11.63
C PRO A 20 -10.66 -9.62 10.74
N LYS A 21 -11.82 -9.31 11.35
CA LYS A 21 -13.06 -9.09 10.62
C LYS A 21 -12.68 -8.11 9.52
N GLN A 22 -12.57 -8.60 8.29
CA GLN A 22 -12.55 -7.74 7.13
C GLN A 22 -13.88 -7.02 7.20
N VAL A 23 -13.83 -5.80 7.73
CA VAL A 23 -14.90 -4.84 7.56
C VAL A 23 -15.06 -4.79 6.05
N ALA A 24 -16.11 -5.41 5.54
CA ALA A 24 -16.46 -5.31 4.15
C ALA A 24 -16.79 -3.83 3.94
N SER A 25 -15.78 -3.05 3.57
CA SER A 25 -16.00 -1.77 2.94
C SER A 25 -16.70 -2.13 1.63
N SER A 26 -18.00 -1.85 1.55
CA SER A 26 -18.66 -1.69 0.27
C SER A 26 -17.97 -0.50 -0.41
N GLY A 27 -16.89 -0.78 -1.15
CA GLY A 27 -15.97 0.21 -1.66
C GLY A 27 -14.68 -0.39 -2.20
N LEU A 28 -13.84 0.48 -2.76
CA LEU A 28 -12.54 0.14 -3.31
C LEU A 28 -11.66 -0.58 -2.28
N ALA A 29 -10.94 -1.59 -2.75
CA ALA A 29 -10.02 -2.39 -1.94
C ALA A 29 -8.76 -2.70 -2.75
N GLY A 30 -7.67 -3.02 -2.07
CA GLY A 30 -6.37 -3.23 -2.73
C GLY A 30 -6.34 -4.28 -3.84
N SER A 31 -7.29 -5.22 -3.84
CA SER A 31 -7.43 -6.27 -4.86
C SER A 31 -8.12 -5.80 -6.15
N LYS A 32 -8.83 -4.67 -6.11
CA LYS A 32 -9.51 -4.05 -7.26
C LYS A 32 -8.52 -3.49 -8.26
N LEU A 33 -8.99 -3.22 -9.48
CA LEU A 33 -8.16 -2.67 -10.56
C LEU A 33 -8.29 -1.15 -10.66
N GLY A 34 -7.35 -0.51 -11.34
CA GLY A 34 -7.42 0.93 -11.65
C GLY A 34 -8.73 1.34 -12.31
N SER A 35 -9.25 0.51 -13.22
CA SER A 35 -10.57 0.72 -13.83
C SER A 35 -11.74 0.75 -12.82
N ASP A 36 -11.64 0.05 -11.69
CA ASP A 36 -12.63 0.16 -10.61
C ASP A 36 -12.52 1.52 -9.91
N PHE A 37 -11.31 2.02 -9.69
CA PHE A 37 -11.06 3.32 -9.06
C PHE A 37 -11.57 4.47 -9.92
N ILE A 38 -11.37 4.41 -11.23
CA ILE A 38 -11.85 5.43 -12.18
C ILE A 38 -13.39 5.52 -12.18
N ARG A 39 -14.08 4.39 -12.04
CA ARG A 39 -15.56 4.33 -12.02
C ARG A 39 -16.17 4.67 -10.66
N ALA A 40 -15.38 4.63 -9.60
CA ALA A 40 -15.85 4.86 -8.25
C ALA A 40 -16.25 6.33 -8.04
N SER A 41 -17.18 6.56 -7.13
CA SER A 41 -17.53 7.90 -6.69
C SER A 41 -16.36 8.56 -5.95
N GLU A 42 -16.33 9.89 -5.94
CA GLU A 42 -15.34 10.68 -5.20
C GLU A 42 -15.29 10.32 -3.70
N ALA A 43 -16.44 9.96 -3.12
CA ALA A 43 -16.52 9.52 -1.74
C ALA A 43 -15.82 8.16 -1.50
N GLU A 44 -15.99 7.21 -2.42
CA GLU A 44 -15.35 5.90 -2.36
C GLU A 44 -13.83 6.02 -2.57
N LYS A 45 -13.40 6.83 -3.55
CA LYS A 45 -11.98 7.13 -3.77
C LYS A 45 -11.35 7.72 -2.51
N LEU A 46 -11.96 8.76 -1.94
CA LEU A 46 -11.45 9.41 -0.73
C LEU A 46 -11.40 8.46 0.46
N SER A 47 -12.39 7.57 0.62
CA SER A 47 -12.37 6.54 1.66
C SER A 47 -11.15 5.62 1.50
N TYR A 48 -10.91 5.11 0.28
CA TYR A 48 -9.76 4.26 -0.01
C TYR A 48 -8.41 4.95 0.25
N CYS A 49 -8.29 6.21 -0.17
CA CYS A 49 -7.09 7.02 0.06
C CYS A 49 -6.83 7.26 1.55
N LYS A 50 -7.87 7.51 2.35
CA LYS A 50 -7.76 7.66 3.81
C LYS A 50 -7.23 6.37 4.44
N ASP A 51 -7.80 5.23 4.08
CA ASP A 51 -7.40 3.93 4.60
C ASP A 51 -5.97 3.57 4.19
N SER A 52 -5.59 3.87 2.95
CA SER A 52 -4.24 3.63 2.42
C SER A 52 -3.19 4.51 3.11
N VAL A 53 -3.45 5.82 3.27
CA VAL A 53 -2.56 6.73 4.01
C VAL A 53 -2.47 6.32 5.48
N LYS A 54 -3.59 5.93 6.11
CA LYS A 54 -3.58 5.43 7.49
C LYS A 54 -2.72 4.18 7.62
N ALA A 55 -2.96 3.17 6.76
CA ALA A 55 -2.22 1.93 6.75
C ALA A 55 -0.71 2.18 6.57
N TYR A 56 -0.35 3.04 5.61
CA TYR A 56 1.03 3.46 5.40
C TYR A 56 1.63 4.10 6.66
N LYS A 57 0.93 5.07 7.26
CA LYS A 57 1.39 5.78 8.46
C LYS A 57 1.56 4.88 9.68
N THR A 58 0.79 3.80 9.75
CA THR A 58 0.89 2.80 10.82
C THR A 58 1.80 1.62 10.47
N SER A 59 2.34 1.57 9.24
CA SER A 59 3.17 0.46 8.80
C SER A 59 4.57 0.56 9.39
N GLY A 60 5.17 -0.59 9.73
CA GLY A 60 6.57 -0.67 10.18
C GLY A 60 7.61 -0.23 9.13
N VAL A 61 7.18 0.13 7.91
CA VAL A 61 8.05 0.65 6.84
C VAL A 61 8.57 2.05 7.16
N GLN A 62 7.94 2.77 8.11
CA GLN A 62 8.46 4.04 8.62
C GLN A 62 9.80 3.94 9.35
N SER A 63 10.26 2.72 9.69
CA SER A 63 11.53 2.48 10.38
C SER A 63 12.76 2.87 9.54
N PHE A 64 12.62 2.99 8.22
CA PHE A 64 13.70 3.37 7.32
C PHE A 64 13.51 4.81 6.85
N SER A 65 13.85 5.78 7.70
CA SER A 65 14.26 7.15 7.29
C SER A 65 13.47 7.72 6.11
N VAL A 66 12.15 7.54 6.09
CA VAL A 66 11.37 7.85 4.90
C VAL A 66 11.39 9.37 4.79
N SER A 67 11.87 9.87 3.66
CA SER A 67 12.04 11.30 3.37
C SER A 67 10.94 12.14 4.01
N PRO A 68 11.25 13.29 4.67
CA PRO A 68 10.27 14.12 5.40
C PRO A 68 8.99 14.42 4.60
N SER A 69 9.09 14.42 3.27
CA SER A 69 7.99 14.50 2.32
C SER A 69 6.86 13.52 2.62
N ILE A 70 7.14 12.24 2.88
CA ILE A 70 6.11 11.20 3.05
C ILE A 70 5.35 11.35 4.38
N GLY A 71 6.00 11.78 5.46
CA GLY A 71 5.32 12.04 6.73
C GLY A 71 4.15 13.02 6.60
N ASN A 72 4.27 13.97 5.66
CA ASN A 72 3.29 15.00 5.35
C ASN A 72 2.25 14.58 4.30
N ILE A 73 2.20 13.32 3.88
CA ILE A 73 1.16 12.89 2.94
C ILE A 73 -0.23 13.03 3.58
N THR A 74 -1.14 13.66 2.84
CA THR A 74 -2.56 13.79 3.21
C THR A 74 -3.39 12.87 2.31
N PRO A 75 -4.54 12.36 2.79
CA PRO A 75 -5.44 11.54 1.97
C PRO A 75 -5.85 12.21 0.65
N GLN A 76 -6.10 13.53 0.66
CA GLN A 76 -6.50 14.28 -0.51
C GLN A 76 -5.39 14.34 -1.56
N ARG A 77 -4.17 14.63 -1.14
CA ARG A 77 -3.03 14.73 -2.04
C ARG A 77 -2.67 13.35 -2.62
N PHE A 78 -2.74 12.31 -1.80
CA PHE A 78 -2.56 10.93 -2.25
C PHE A 78 -3.63 10.51 -3.27
N CYS A 79 -4.89 10.89 -3.05
CA CYS A 79 -5.96 10.64 -4.02
C CYS A 79 -5.70 11.32 -5.35
N GLY A 80 -5.28 12.59 -5.36
CA GLY A 80 -4.91 13.28 -6.60
C GLY A 80 -3.79 12.57 -7.36
N GLN A 81 -2.79 12.03 -6.66
CA GLN A 81 -1.73 11.24 -7.30
C GLN A 81 -2.22 9.91 -7.88
N LEU A 82 -3.18 9.26 -7.23
CA LEU A 82 -3.80 8.05 -7.80
C LEU A 82 -4.65 8.38 -9.02
N ASP A 83 -5.36 9.51 -9.02
CA ASP A 83 -6.08 9.99 -10.20
C ASP A 83 -5.10 10.29 -11.35
N GLU A 84 -3.97 10.95 -11.09
CA GLU A 84 -2.91 11.18 -12.08
C GLU A 84 -2.29 9.87 -12.58
N TYR A 85 -2.02 8.92 -11.67
CA TYR A 85 -1.45 7.62 -12.00
C TYR A 85 -2.37 6.82 -12.94
N PHE A 86 -3.68 6.83 -12.68
CA PHE A 86 -4.68 6.17 -13.51
C PHE A 86 -5.20 7.01 -14.68
N ALA A 87 -4.70 8.23 -14.87
CA ALA A 87 -4.96 8.99 -16.09
C ALA A 87 -4.36 8.29 -17.32
N ASP A 88 -3.27 7.53 -17.13
CA ASP A 88 -2.72 6.65 -18.15
C ASP A 88 -3.51 5.33 -18.23
N ALA A 89 -4.09 5.06 -19.41
CA ALA A 89 -4.82 3.84 -19.71
C ALA A 89 -4.01 2.55 -19.50
N ALA A 90 -2.68 2.63 -19.64
CA ALA A 90 -1.79 1.49 -19.41
C ALA A 90 -1.87 0.98 -17.96
N ASN A 91 -2.25 1.84 -17.01
CA ASN A 91 -2.28 1.53 -15.59
C ASN A 91 -3.66 1.01 -15.14
N HIS A 92 -4.68 0.97 -16.01
CA HIS A 92 -6.06 0.64 -15.61
C HIS A 92 -6.23 -0.82 -15.18
N SER A 93 -5.36 -1.72 -15.65
CA SER A 93 -5.31 -3.12 -15.26
C SER A 93 -4.45 -3.38 -14.03
N GLU A 94 -3.78 -2.37 -13.49
CA GLU A 94 -3.00 -2.51 -12.27
C GLU A 94 -3.89 -2.61 -11.03
N ARG A 95 -3.48 -3.41 -10.04
CA ARG A 95 -4.21 -3.51 -8.77
C ARG A 95 -3.99 -2.26 -7.93
N LEU A 96 -5.04 -1.81 -7.24
CA LEU A 96 -4.97 -0.59 -6.42
C LEU A 96 -3.90 -0.65 -5.33
N ALA A 97 -3.67 -1.82 -4.72
CA ALA A 97 -2.60 -1.97 -3.74
C ALA A 97 -1.20 -1.70 -4.33
N GLN A 98 -0.96 -2.15 -5.56
CA GLN A 98 0.32 -1.97 -6.26
C GLN A 98 0.48 -0.51 -6.67
N ALA A 99 -0.54 0.06 -7.32
CA ALA A 99 -0.55 1.47 -7.71
C ALA A 99 -0.37 2.40 -6.50
N SER A 100 -1.02 2.08 -5.37
CA SER A 100 -0.89 2.83 -4.12
C SER A 100 0.53 2.80 -3.56
N ALA A 101 1.18 1.64 -3.59
CA ALA A 101 2.58 1.54 -3.16
C ALA A 101 3.49 2.36 -4.07
N THR A 102 3.30 2.28 -5.39
CA THR A 102 4.05 3.06 -6.39
C THR A 102 3.85 4.56 -6.18
N ALA A 103 2.61 5.03 -6.08
CA ALA A 103 2.29 6.44 -5.87
C ALA A 103 2.88 7.00 -4.57
N MET A 104 2.86 6.21 -3.48
CA MET A 104 3.49 6.59 -2.20
C MET A 104 5.00 6.78 -2.33
N VAL A 105 5.69 5.94 -3.11
CA VAL A 105 7.13 6.08 -3.36
C VAL A 105 7.43 7.29 -4.24
N LEU A 106 6.63 7.51 -5.28
CA LEU A 106 6.77 8.70 -6.12
C LEU A 106 6.56 10.00 -5.31
N TYR A 107 5.74 9.96 -4.25
CA TYR A 107 5.58 11.08 -3.33
C TYR A 107 6.84 11.39 -2.49
N SER A 108 7.71 10.40 -2.21
CA SER A 108 9.01 10.70 -1.57
C SER A 108 9.98 11.46 -2.45
N SER A 109 9.79 11.46 -3.77
CA SER A 109 10.72 12.12 -4.67
C SER A 109 10.60 13.64 -4.52
N PRO A 110 11.69 14.36 -4.21
CA PRO A 110 11.64 15.82 -4.09
C PRO A 110 11.27 16.45 -5.44
N ALA A 111 10.40 17.47 -5.41
CA ALA A 111 9.92 18.19 -6.61
C ALA A 111 11.06 18.79 -7.45
N THR A 112 12.22 19.03 -6.84
CA THR A 112 13.47 19.37 -7.53
C THR A 112 14.55 18.40 -7.08
N ARG A 113 14.86 17.40 -7.91
CA ARG A 113 16.07 16.60 -7.71
C ARG A 113 17.26 17.48 -8.05
N LYS A 114 18.07 17.86 -7.05
CA LYS A 114 19.41 18.42 -7.35
C LYS A 114 20.20 17.34 -8.09
N GLU A 115 20.90 17.75 -9.14
CA GLU A 115 21.78 16.84 -9.88
C GLU A 115 22.76 16.20 -8.90
N ASP A 116 22.73 14.87 -8.83
CA ASP A 116 23.63 14.12 -7.97
C ASP A 116 24.97 14.01 -8.69
N ALA A 117 25.94 14.80 -8.26
CA ALA A 117 27.26 14.86 -8.86
C ALA A 117 27.98 13.51 -8.81
N GLU A 118 27.68 12.67 -7.81
CA GLU A 118 28.24 11.33 -7.69
C GLU A 118 27.62 10.39 -8.73
N LEU A 119 26.30 10.40 -8.87
CA LEU A 119 25.59 9.61 -9.89
C LEU A 119 26.01 10.01 -11.32
N SER A 120 26.11 11.31 -11.59
CA SER A 120 26.60 11.87 -12.87
C SER A 120 28.04 11.44 -13.17
N THR A 121 28.87 11.22 -12.14
CA THR A 121 30.24 10.70 -12.29
C THR A 121 30.26 9.20 -12.57
N MET A 122 29.32 8.44 -12.01
CA MET A 122 29.20 6.99 -12.25
C MET A 122 28.64 6.66 -13.62
N GLU A 123 27.67 7.43 -14.13
CA GLU A 123 27.06 7.24 -15.46
C GLU A 123 27.99 7.59 -16.63
N LYS A 124 29.08 8.34 -16.36
CA LYS A 124 30.08 8.73 -17.37
C LYS A 124 31.24 7.73 -17.50
N ARG A 125 31.27 6.65 -16.72
CA ARG A 125 32.29 5.59 -16.79
C ARG A 125 31.77 4.37 -17.53
#